data_AF-A0A6C0E3U7-F1
#
_entry.id   AF-A0A6C0E3U7-F1
#
_cell.length_a   1.000
_cell.length_b   1.000
_cell.length_c   1.000
_cell.angle_alpha   90.00
_cell.angle_beta   90.00
_cell.angle_gamma   90.00
#
_symmetry.space_group_name_H-M   'P 1'
#
loop_
_entity.id
_entity.type
_entity.pdbx_description
1 polymer ?
#
loop_
_entity_poly.entity_id
_entity_poly.type
_entity_poly.pdbx_seq_one_letter_code
_entity_poly.pdbx_strand_id
1 'polypeptide(L)'
;MVLQKLQEIANKAKSFFNKNTVTAMAGGAIKPGTSNMMTTFTYVIFAVILIIIGYSIYIYYIKPSLKKNNMNTAEVYNESSTGNTNQAELMLFYVDWCPHCKTALPEWEKVKSQYNGKIINGYTVTFTETNCTTETPKIQQMVDQYKIEGYPTIKLVKGNQVIDFDAKPTQQSLTQFLNSVL
;
A
#
# COMPACT_ATOMS: atom_id res chain seq x y z
N MET A 1 -45.78 -29.63 46.67
CA MET A 1 -46.44 -28.92 45.55
C MET A 1 -45.47 -28.54 44.41
N VAL A 2 -44.20 -28.20 44.66
CA VAL A 2 -43.21 -27.86 43.61
C VAL A 2 -42.72 -29.09 42.83
N LEU A 3 -42.54 -30.24 43.51
CA LEU A 3 -42.08 -31.49 42.88
C LEU A 3 -43.05 -32.06 41.82
N GLN A 4 -44.36 -31.87 41.99
CA GLN A 4 -45.35 -32.33 41.01
C GLN A 4 -45.31 -31.52 39.70
N LYS A 5 -45.05 -30.20 39.78
CA LYS A 5 -44.92 -29.35 38.59
C LYS A 5 -43.64 -29.63 37.78
N LEU A 6 -42.56 -30.06 38.44
CA LEU A 6 -41.32 -30.43 37.75
C LEU A 6 -41.45 -31.75 36.97
N GLN A 7 -42.19 -32.73 37.49
CA GLN A 7 -42.46 -33.98 36.77
C GLN A 7 -43.36 -33.77 35.54
N GLU A 8 -44.31 -32.84 35.61
CA GLU A 8 -45.19 -32.50 34.48
C GLU A 8 -44.40 -31.88 33.31
N ILE A 9 -43.45 -30.98 33.61
CA ILE A 9 -42.56 -30.36 32.61
C ILE A 9 -41.63 -31.42 31.98
N ALA A 10 -41.07 -32.33 32.77
CA ALA A 10 -40.22 -33.41 32.27
C ALA A 10 -40.98 -34.38 31.36
N ASN A 11 -42.22 -34.72 31.70
CA ASN A 11 -43.06 -35.60 30.89
C ASN A 11 -43.54 -34.92 29.59
N LYS A 12 -43.80 -33.60 29.62
CA LYS A 12 -44.13 -32.81 28.44
C LYS A 12 -42.95 -32.65 27.49
N ALA A 13 -41.72 -32.55 28.00
CA ALA A 13 -40.51 -32.58 27.18
C ALA A 13 -40.31 -33.94 26.50
N LYS A 14 -40.55 -35.06 27.21
CA LYS A 14 -40.42 -36.41 26.67
C LYS A 14 -41.45 -36.72 25.56
N SER A 15 -42.68 -36.22 25.67
CA SER A 15 -43.70 -36.39 24.63
C SER A 15 -43.43 -35.54 23.38
N PHE A 16 -42.74 -34.40 23.52
CA PHE A 16 -42.33 -33.56 22.40
C PHE A 16 -41.20 -34.19 21.58
N PHE A 17 -40.23 -34.83 22.24
CA PHE A 17 -39.16 -35.55 21.55
C PHE A 17 -39.64 -36.84 20.87
N ASN A 18 -40.58 -37.57 21.48
CA ASN A 18 -41.10 -38.83 20.93
C ASN A 18 -42.05 -38.66 19.71
N LYS A 19 -42.61 -37.46 19.48
CA LYS A 19 -43.44 -37.21 18.29
C LYS A 19 -42.66 -36.92 17.02
N ASN A 20 -41.36 -36.61 17.11
CA ASN A 20 -40.52 -36.29 15.95
C ASN A 20 -39.44 -37.33 15.63
N THR A 21 -39.41 -38.45 16.36
CA THR A 21 -38.49 -39.56 16.05
C THR A 21 -39.26 -40.87 16.10
N VAL A 22 -39.66 -41.34 14.92
CA VAL A 22 -39.82 -42.72 14.43
C VAL A 22 -40.99 -42.74 13.43
N THR A 23 -40.73 -42.26 12.22
CA THR A 23 -41.23 -42.99 11.04
C THR A 23 -40.06 -43.83 10.55
N ALA A 24 -39.99 -45.04 11.09
CA ALA A 24 -39.19 -46.10 10.53
C ALA A 24 -39.78 -46.51 9.17
N MET A 25 -38.91 -46.55 8.17
CA MET A 25 -38.87 -47.53 7.07
C MET A 25 -40.20 -48.18 6.66
N ALA A 26 -40.84 -47.60 5.64
CA ALA A 26 -41.64 -48.36 4.69
C ALA A 26 -41.03 -48.13 3.29
N GLY A 27 -40.75 -49.23 2.60
CA GLY A 27 -39.93 -49.34 1.39
C GLY A 27 -40.13 -48.22 0.35
N GLY A 28 -39.11 -47.38 0.22
CA GLY A 28 -38.80 -46.66 -1.00
C GLY A 28 -37.36 -47.03 -1.32
N ALA A 29 -37.15 -47.89 -2.30
CA ALA A 29 -35.83 -48.23 -2.80
C ALA A 29 -35.01 -46.94 -2.95
N ILE A 30 -33.90 -46.83 -2.24
CA ILE A 30 -32.86 -45.85 -2.54
C ILE A 30 -32.29 -46.30 -3.87
N LYS A 31 -32.95 -45.91 -4.98
CA LYS A 31 -32.23 -45.81 -6.24
C LYS A 31 -31.08 -44.85 -5.94
N PRO A 32 -29.81 -45.19 -6.22
CA PRO A 32 -28.79 -44.16 -6.35
C PRO A 32 -29.30 -43.23 -7.44
N GLY A 33 -29.97 -42.17 -7.01
CA GLY A 33 -30.55 -41.19 -7.89
C GLY A 33 -29.37 -40.62 -8.64
N THR A 34 -29.32 -40.91 -9.94
CA THR A 34 -28.51 -40.24 -10.93
C THR A 34 -28.53 -38.77 -10.57
N SER A 35 -27.53 -38.29 -9.80
CA SER A 35 -27.38 -36.87 -9.58
C SER A 35 -27.20 -36.37 -10.99
N ASN A 36 -28.20 -35.67 -11.54
CA ASN A 36 -28.15 -35.28 -12.94
C ASN A 36 -26.81 -34.63 -13.08
N MET A 37 -25.94 -35.22 -13.88
CA MET A 37 -24.52 -34.87 -13.92
C MET A 37 -24.40 -33.34 -14.05
N MET A 38 -25.35 -32.79 -14.84
CA MET A 38 -25.69 -31.39 -14.97
C MET A 38 -26.00 -30.62 -13.67
N THR A 39 -26.89 -31.10 -12.78
CA THR A 39 -27.13 -30.45 -11.46
C THR A 39 -25.90 -30.45 -10.56
N THR A 40 -25.10 -31.53 -10.54
CA THR A 40 -23.84 -31.55 -9.78
C THR A 40 -22.86 -30.54 -10.37
N PHE A 41 -22.77 -30.45 -11.71
CA PHE A 41 -22.00 -29.40 -12.38
C PHE A 41 -22.50 -28.00 -12.05
N THR A 42 -23.82 -27.78 -11.96
CA THR A 42 -24.38 -26.48 -11.57
C THR A 42 -23.90 -26.07 -10.18
N TYR A 43 -23.96 -26.96 -9.18
CA TYR A 43 -23.47 -26.66 -7.83
C TYR A 43 -21.96 -26.43 -7.77
N VAL A 44 -21.18 -27.19 -8.54
CA VAL A 44 -19.72 -27.01 -8.64
C VAL A 44 -19.38 -25.67 -9.29
N ILE A 45 -20.08 -25.29 -10.36
CA ILE A 45 -19.91 -24.00 -11.03
C ILE A 45 -20.28 -22.85 -10.09
N PHE A 46 -21.40 -22.94 -9.37
CA PHE A 46 -21.78 -21.95 -8.37
C PHE A 46 -20.73 -21.83 -7.24
N ALA A 47 -20.18 -22.94 -6.76
CA ALA A 47 -19.13 -22.91 -5.74
C ALA A 47 -17.85 -22.23 -6.25
N VAL A 48 -17.44 -22.51 -7.49
CA VAL A 48 -16.28 -21.87 -8.13
C VAL A 48 -16.52 -20.38 -8.32
N ILE A 49 -17.72 -19.98 -8.75
CA ILE A 49 -18.11 -18.57 -8.89
C ILE A 49 -18.06 -17.86 -7.53
N LEU A 50 -18.55 -18.47 -6.45
CA LEU A 50 -18.46 -17.89 -5.11
C LEU A 50 -17.02 -17.77 -4.61
N ILE A 51 -16.15 -18.72 -4.93
CA ILE A 51 -14.72 -18.64 -4.63
C ILE A 51 -14.06 -17.49 -5.42
N ILE A 52 -14.37 -17.33 -6.70
CA ILE A 52 -13.83 -16.26 -7.55
C ILE A 52 -14.33 -14.89 -7.06
N ILE A 53 -15.62 -14.77 -6.75
CA ILE A 53 -16.20 -13.53 -6.22
C ILE A 53 -15.60 -13.21 -4.85
N GLY A 54 -15.53 -14.19 -3.95
CA GLY A 54 -14.90 -14.05 -2.63
C GLY A 54 -13.42 -13.65 -2.74
N TYR A 55 -12.68 -14.23 -3.69
CA TYR A 55 -11.28 -13.90 -3.96
C TYR A 55 -11.15 -12.50 -4.58
N SER A 56 -12.06 -12.12 -5.48
CA SER A 56 -12.08 -10.78 -6.10
C SER A 56 -12.39 -9.70 -5.06
N ILE A 57 -13.35 -9.97 -4.17
CA ILE A 57 -13.69 -9.13 -3.01
C ILE A 57 -12.49 -9.08 -2.05
N TYR A 58 -11.86 -10.21 -1.73
CA TYR A 58 -10.65 -10.24 -0.90
C TYR A 58 -9.54 -9.36 -1.48
N ILE A 59 -9.25 -9.48 -2.78
CA ILE A 59 -8.28 -8.61 -3.45
C ILE A 59 -8.74 -7.14 -3.45
N TYR A 60 -10.02 -6.85 -3.65
CA TYR A 60 -10.50 -5.47 -3.74
C TYR A 60 -10.55 -4.76 -2.37
N TYR A 61 -10.99 -5.46 -1.32
CA TYR A 61 -11.19 -4.91 0.02
C TYR A 61 -9.98 -5.10 0.95
N ILE A 62 -9.15 -6.14 0.76
CA ILE A 62 -7.93 -6.37 1.57
C ILE A 62 -6.67 -5.87 0.85
N LYS A 63 -6.69 -5.74 -0.49
CA LYS A 63 -5.58 -5.18 -1.27
C LYS A 63 -5.69 -3.69 -1.68
N PRO A 64 -6.41 -2.77 -1.01
CA PRO A 64 -6.28 -1.33 -1.28
C PRO A 64 -5.01 -0.73 -0.64
N SER A 65 -3.84 -1.36 -0.86
CA SER A 65 -2.52 -0.79 -0.56
C SER A 65 -1.35 -1.40 -1.37
N LEU A 66 -1.58 -2.21 -2.40
CA LEU A 66 -0.51 -2.67 -3.31
C LEU A 66 -0.74 -2.24 -4.75
N LYS A 67 -1.05 -0.95 -4.93
CA LYS A 67 -0.49 -0.19 -6.06
C LYS A 67 0.64 0.68 -5.51
N LYS A 68 1.64 -0.03 -5.02
CA LYS A 68 2.98 0.48 -4.91
C LYS A 68 3.55 0.42 -6.32
N ASN A 69 3.58 1.56 -6.99
CA ASN A 69 4.68 1.87 -7.89
C ASN A 69 5.96 1.73 -7.05
N ASN A 70 6.54 0.52 -7.05
CA ASN A 70 7.82 0.12 -6.51
C ASN A 70 8.52 1.12 -5.58
N MET A 71 8.16 1.25 -4.30
CA MET A 71 9.07 1.78 -3.26
C MET A 71 8.80 1.15 -1.90
N ASN A 72 9.72 0.28 -1.50
CA ASN A 72 9.58 -0.74 -0.48
C ASN A 72 9.96 -0.06 0.83
N THR A 73 9.06 -0.01 1.81
CA THR A 73 9.31 0.60 3.13
C THR A 73 10.29 -0.21 3.99
N ALA A 74 11.10 -1.07 3.39
CA ALA A 74 12.37 -1.58 3.93
C ALA A 74 13.41 -1.86 2.81
N GLU A 75 13.13 -1.43 1.58
CA GLU A 75 14.02 -1.43 0.42
C GLU A 75 13.74 -0.12 -0.35
N VAL A 76 14.12 1.00 0.27
CA VAL A 76 14.27 2.31 -0.41
C VAL A 76 15.69 2.42 -1.03
N TYR A 77 16.49 1.35 -0.95
CA TYR A 77 17.64 1.12 -1.80
C TYR A 77 17.50 -0.25 -2.47
N ASN A 78 17.65 -0.25 -3.80
CA ASN A 78 17.55 -1.35 -4.77
C ASN A 78 16.16 -1.60 -5.37
N GLU A 79 15.84 -0.90 -6.47
CA GLU A 79 15.62 -1.57 -7.76
C GLU A 79 15.71 -0.57 -8.92
N SER A 80 16.94 -0.32 -9.36
CA SER A 80 17.31 -0.04 -10.75
C SER A 80 18.75 -0.51 -10.92
N SER A 81 18.97 -1.80 -10.68
CA SER A 81 20.19 -2.50 -11.06
C SER A 81 19.89 -3.41 -12.24
N THR A 82 19.60 -2.78 -13.37
CA THR A 82 19.80 -3.39 -14.68
C THR A 82 20.70 -2.46 -15.48
N GLY A 83 21.96 -2.42 -15.03
CA GLY A 83 23.02 -1.54 -15.51
C GLY A 83 23.66 -0.80 -14.33
N ASN A 84 24.97 -0.97 -14.14
CA ASN A 84 25.78 -0.28 -13.12
C ASN A 84 25.68 1.25 -13.29
N THR A 85 24.61 1.87 -12.80
CA THR A 85 24.42 3.32 -12.86
C THR A 85 24.23 3.81 -11.44
N ASN A 86 25.22 4.51 -10.92
CA ASN A 86 25.06 5.14 -9.62
C ASN A 86 23.98 6.21 -9.77
N GLN A 87 23.01 6.26 -8.86
CA GLN A 87 21.92 7.23 -8.89
C GLN A 87 22.10 8.21 -7.74
N ALA A 88 21.82 9.48 -8.01
CA ALA A 88 21.75 10.52 -7.00
C ALA A 88 20.46 11.32 -7.18
N GLU A 89 19.71 11.52 -6.11
CA GLU A 89 18.45 12.26 -6.12
C GLU A 89 18.59 13.53 -5.27
N LEU A 90 18.42 14.69 -5.90
CA LEU A 90 18.36 15.97 -5.23
C LEU A 90 16.90 16.34 -4.98
N MET A 91 16.51 16.48 -3.72
CA MET A 91 15.15 16.82 -3.30
C MET A 91 15.08 18.24 -2.77
N LEU A 92 14.06 18.99 -3.18
CA LEU A 92 13.69 20.30 -2.64
C LEU A 92 12.35 20.21 -1.91
N PHE A 93 12.33 20.61 -0.65
CA PHE A 93 11.13 20.77 0.16
C PHE A 93 10.83 22.26 0.30
N TYR A 94 9.63 22.69 -0.09
CA TYR A 94 9.26 24.11 -0.12
C TYR A 94 7.78 24.33 0.22
N VAL A 95 7.42 25.58 0.50
CA VAL A 95 6.03 26.02 0.73
C VAL A 95 5.74 27.29 -0.10
N ASP A 96 4.49 27.47 -0.53
CA ASP A 96 4.10 28.49 -1.51
C ASP A 96 4.10 29.92 -0.95
N TRP A 97 3.89 30.06 0.36
CA TRP A 97 3.80 31.34 1.05
C TRP A 97 5.17 31.87 1.52
N CYS A 98 6.22 31.05 1.52
CA CYS A 98 7.53 31.44 2.05
C CYS A 98 8.28 32.36 1.05
N PRO A 99 8.66 33.59 1.46
CA PRO A 99 9.38 34.51 0.57
C PRO A 99 10.76 33.98 0.15
N HIS A 100 11.44 33.24 1.02
CA HIS A 100 12.73 32.61 0.69
C HIS A 100 12.57 31.49 -0.34
N CYS A 101 11.50 30.69 -0.27
CA CYS A 101 11.19 29.67 -1.26
C CYS A 101 10.95 30.25 -2.65
N LYS A 102 10.24 31.40 -2.74
CA LYS A 102 9.99 32.08 -4.02
C LYS A 102 11.27 32.48 -4.77
N THR A 103 12.34 32.78 -4.04
CA THR A 103 13.65 33.07 -4.65
C THR A 103 14.45 31.82 -5.02
N ALA A 104 14.25 30.71 -4.30
CA ALA A 104 14.95 29.45 -4.52
C ALA A 104 14.41 28.66 -5.72
N LEU A 105 13.09 28.65 -5.91
CA LEU A 105 12.41 27.92 -7.00
C LEU A 105 12.94 28.26 -8.40
N PRO A 106 13.09 29.54 -8.83
CA PRO A 106 13.60 29.83 -10.17
C PRO A 106 15.06 29.40 -10.35
N GLU A 107 15.88 29.43 -9.30
CA GLU A 107 17.27 28.95 -9.34
C GLU A 107 17.33 27.42 -9.41
N TRP A 108 16.47 26.74 -8.65
CA TRP A 108 16.29 25.30 -8.70
C TRP A 108 15.92 24.82 -10.12
N GLU A 109 14.92 25.44 -10.74
CA GLU A 109 14.47 25.07 -12.09
C GLU A 109 15.56 25.26 -13.16
N LYS A 110 16.40 26.29 -13.03
CA LYS A 110 17.58 26.47 -13.92
C LYS A 110 18.56 25.31 -13.81
N VAL A 111 18.83 24.84 -12.58
CA VAL A 111 19.77 23.73 -12.36
C VAL A 111 19.14 22.41 -12.78
N LYS A 112 17.88 22.18 -12.42
CA LYS A 112 17.11 21.00 -12.81
C LYS A 112 17.05 20.84 -14.32
N SER A 113 16.71 21.90 -15.06
CA SER A 113 16.70 21.85 -16.54
C SER A 113 18.08 21.56 -17.13
N GLN A 114 19.16 21.93 -16.44
CA GLN A 114 20.53 21.69 -16.89
C GLN A 114 21.06 20.31 -16.53
N TYR A 115 20.65 19.70 -15.40
CA TYR A 115 21.31 18.51 -14.84
C TYR A 115 20.39 17.31 -14.62
N ASN A 116 19.07 17.47 -14.71
CA ASN A 116 18.14 16.37 -14.53
C ASN A 116 18.32 15.29 -15.61
N GLY A 117 18.51 14.05 -15.18
CA GLY A 117 18.81 12.90 -16.04
C GLY A 117 20.24 12.88 -16.59
N LYS A 118 21.11 13.83 -16.22
CA LYS A 118 22.51 13.84 -16.65
C LYS A 118 23.39 13.06 -15.69
N ILE A 119 24.49 12.54 -16.24
CA ILE A 119 25.53 11.85 -15.48
C ILE A 119 26.59 12.87 -15.07
N ILE A 120 26.82 13.00 -13.76
CA ILE A 120 27.89 13.81 -13.16
C ILE A 120 28.76 12.86 -12.35
N ASN A 121 30.06 12.79 -12.66
CA ASN A 121 31.03 11.92 -11.96
C ASN A 121 30.59 10.45 -11.82
N GLY A 122 29.86 9.94 -12.82
CA GLY A 122 29.35 8.56 -12.82
C GLY A 122 28.03 8.34 -12.05
N TYR A 123 27.39 9.43 -11.59
CA TYR A 123 26.06 9.42 -10.98
C TYR A 123 25.03 10.07 -11.88
N THR A 124 23.95 9.36 -12.20
CA THR A 124 22.77 9.95 -12.83
C THR A 124 22.01 10.78 -11.80
N VAL A 125 21.82 12.06 -12.08
CA VAL A 125 21.19 13.01 -11.15
C VAL A 125 19.71 13.17 -11.47
N THR A 126 18.84 12.94 -10.49
CA THR A 126 17.40 13.17 -10.56
C THR A 126 17.01 14.31 -9.63
N PHE A 127 16.06 15.15 -10.05
CA PHE A 127 15.56 16.26 -9.25
C PHE A 127 14.09 16.02 -8.88
N THR A 128 13.77 16.22 -7.61
CA THR A 128 12.41 16.08 -7.08
C THR A 128 12.06 17.32 -6.26
N GLU A 129 10.93 17.96 -6.54
CA GLU A 129 10.38 18.98 -5.63
C GLU A 129 9.11 18.51 -4.95
N THR A 130 8.98 18.85 -3.67
CA THR A 130 7.81 18.55 -2.85
C THR A 130 7.27 19.84 -2.26
N ASN A 131 6.03 20.16 -2.64
CA ASN A 131 5.28 21.25 -2.03
C ASN A 131 4.66 20.75 -0.71
N CYS A 132 5.16 21.30 0.40
CA CYS A 132 4.74 20.97 1.75
C CYS A 132 3.65 21.91 2.30
N THR A 133 3.03 22.75 1.45
CA THR A 133 1.97 23.68 1.88
C THR A 133 0.73 22.95 2.39
N THR A 134 0.42 21.79 1.81
CA THR A 134 -0.70 20.95 2.24
C THR A 134 -0.16 19.74 3.00
N GLU A 135 -0.53 19.60 4.27
CA GLU A 135 -0.13 18.47 5.10
C GLU A 135 -0.93 17.22 4.75
N THR A 136 -0.49 16.49 3.73
CA THR A 136 -1.01 15.15 3.45
C THR A 136 -0.20 14.09 4.22
N PRO A 137 -0.76 12.90 4.51
CA PRO A 137 -0.02 11.83 5.19
C PRO A 137 1.30 11.46 4.49
N LYS A 138 1.32 11.52 3.15
CA LYS A 138 2.52 11.30 2.35
C LYS A 138 3.58 12.38 2.58
N ILE A 139 3.17 13.65 2.59
CA ILE A 139 4.08 14.78 2.82
C ILE A 139 4.64 14.72 4.24
N GLN A 140 3.79 14.43 5.23
CA GLN A 140 4.24 14.28 6.62
C GLN A 140 5.28 13.15 6.75
N GLN A 141 5.02 12.00 6.13
CA GLN A 141 6.00 10.90 6.11
C GLN A 141 7.35 11.33 5.51
N MET A 142 7.35 12.11 4.42
CA MET A 142 8.59 12.61 3.82
C MET A 142 9.31 13.62 4.73
N VAL A 143 8.55 14.56 5.33
CA VAL A 143 9.08 15.55 6.28
C VAL A 143 9.73 14.87 7.47
N ASP A 144 9.09 13.84 8.04
CA ASP A 144 9.62 13.09 9.19
C ASP A 144 10.83 12.22 8.78
N GLN A 145 10.73 11.51 7.65
CA GLN A 145 11.80 10.64 7.15
C GLN A 145 13.09 11.43 6.90
N TYR A 146 12.97 12.63 6.33
CA TYR A 146 14.11 13.47 6.00
C TYR A 146 14.43 14.51 7.07
N LYS A 147 13.69 14.55 8.18
CA LYS A 147 13.85 15.50 9.29
C LYS A 147 13.87 16.96 8.78
N ILE A 148 12.82 17.34 8.05
CA ILE A 148 12.68 18.69 7.51
C ILE A 148 12.16 19.61 8.61
N GLU A 149 13.03 20.48 9.12
CA GLU A 149 12.72 21.41 10.23
C GLU A 149 12.30 22.80 9.74
N GLY A 150 12.52 23.12 8.45
CA GLY A 150 12.24 24.44 7.89
C GLY A 150 12.16 24.42 6.36
N TYR A 151 11.89 25.59 5.76
CA TYR A 151 11.78 25.74 4.32
C TYR A 151 12.50 27.00 3.82
N PRO A 152 13.15 26.96 2.64
CA PRO A 152 13.39 25.77 1.81
C PRO A 152 14.47 24.86 2.40
N THR A 153 14.31 23.54 2.25
CA THR A 153 15.34 22.55 2.60
C THR A 153 15.67 21.71 1.37
N ILE A 154 16.97 21.53 1.11
CA ILE A 154 17.46 20.72 -0.01
C ILE A 154 18.30 19.57 0.56
N LYS A 155 18.06 18.36 0.05
CA LYS A 155 18.80 17.16 0.43
C LYS A 155 19.22 16.38 -0.79
N LEU A 156 20.41 15.78 -0.74
CA LEU A 156 20.92 14.87 -1.76
C LEU A 156 20.97 13.45 -1.21
N VAL A 157 20.34 12.53 -1.90
CA VAL A 157 20.36 11.10 -1.60
C VAL A 157 21.25 10.40 -2.61
N LYS A 158 22.34 9.79 -2.14
CA LYS A 158 23.35 9.09 -2.95
C LYS A 158 23.71 7.78 -2.27
N GLY A 159 23.33 6.65 -2.87
CA GLY A 159 23.80 5.33 -2.45
C GLY A 159 23.26 4.78 -1.12
N ASN A 160 23.61 5.31 0.04
CA ASN A 160 22.95 5.04 1.34
C ASN A 160 23.01 6.29 2.24
N GLN A 161 23.44 7.41 1.65
CA GLN A 161 23.78 8.64 2.34
C GLN A 161 22.75 9.71 1.99
N VAL A 162 22.32 10.44 3.01
CA VAL A 162 21.52 11.65 2.89
C VAL A 162 22.42 12.80 3.31
N ILE A 163 22.61 13.75 2.40
CA ILE A 163 23.53 14.88 2.57
C ILE A 163 22.71 16.16 2.52
N ASP A 164 22.86 16.98 3.56
CA ASP A 164 22.17 18.25 3.69
C ASP A 164 22.89 19.35 2.90
N PHE A 165 22.10 20.23 2.29
CA PHE A 165 22.60 21.41 1.60
C PHE A 165 22.40 22.65 2.46
N ASP A 166 23.50 23.16 3.01
CA ASP A 166 23.49 24.26 4.00
C ASP A 166 23.80 25.65 3.39
N ALA A 167 23.83 25.76 2.06
CA ALA A 167 24.10 27.02 1.37
C ALA A 167 22.83 27.70 0.86
N LYS A 168 22.95 28.97 0.45
CA LYS A 168 21.84 29.68 -0.21
C LYS A 168 21.56 29.02 -1.56
N PRO A 169 20.32 28.61 -1.88
CA PRO A 169 19.99 27.86 -3.10
C PRO A 169 20.03 28.75 -4.36
N THR A 170 21.23 28.99 -4.87
CA THR A 170 21.50 29.68 -6.13
C THR A 170 22.01 28.69 -7.17
N GLN A 171 21.86 29.01 -8.45
CA GLN A 171 22.37 28.16 -9.53
C GLN A 171 23.84 27.77 -9.31
N GLN A 172 24.70 28.74 -8.98
CA GLN A 172 26.12 28.50 -8.75
C GLN A 172 26.37 27.55 -7.57
N SER A 173 25.72 27.78 -6.43
CA SER A 173 25.91 26.94 -5.24
C SER A 173 25.42 25.50 -5.44
N LEU A 174 24.31 25.32 -6.15
CA LEU A 174 23.74 23.99 -6.41
C LEU A 174 24.62 23.22 -7.40
N THR A 175 25.08 23.88 -8.47
CA THR A 175 26.05 23.29 -9.41
C THR A 175 27.35 22.91 -8.70
N GLN A 176 27.89 23.80 -7.85
CA GLN A 176 29.10 23.52 -7.09
C GLN A 176 28.92 22.32 -6.17
N PHE A 177 27.79 22.26 -5.47
CA PHE A 177 27.45 21.16 -4.58
C PHE A 177 27.36 19.82 -5.33
N LEU A 178 26.67 19.78 -6.47
CA LEU A 178 26.60 18.57 -7.30
C LEU A 178 27.98 18.11 -7.75
N ASN A 179 28.84 19.03 -8.18
CA ASN A 179 30.20 18.69 -8.64
C ASN A 179 31.13 18.25 -7.51
N SER A 180 30.89 18.69 -6.28
CA SER A 180 31.73 18.34 -5.12
C SER A 180 31.31 17.05 -4.44
N VAL A 181 30.01 16.74 -4.44
CA VAL A 181 29.44 15.63 -3.66
C VAL A 181 29.27 14.36 -4.50
N LEU A 182 29.02 14.50 -5.81
CA LEU A 182 28.90 13.37 -6.72
C LEU A 182 30.27 12.87 -7.15
#